data_AF-A0AAZ1XW75-F1
#
_entry.id   AF-A0AAZ1XW75-F1
#
_cell.length_a   1.000
_cell.length_b   1.000
_cell.length_c   1.000
_cell.angle_alpha   90.00
_cell.angle_beta   90.00
_cell.angle_gamma   90.00
#
_symmetry.space_group_name_H-M   'P 1'
#
loop_
_entity.id
_entity.type
_entity.pdbx_description
1 polymer ?
#
loop_
_entity_poly.entity_id
_entity_poly.type
_entity_poly.pdbx_seq_one_letter_code
_entity_poly.pdbx_strand_id
1 'polypeptide(L)'
;RFVNGDDDRFKYIGNFNDNNGTLQLSNVALKDEGSYTCIFTFFPSGNQKTDIPLKLFVPPFTNIKDNLPTLGTEEVLFATCTAAGSKPPAEVRWLTGALGDKVKTTTNSTQYDNDTTTTVSSLFGVPTREINGHQVQCVISGDSLSKEETLPFTIQVYFSPTEVNIRVITEDSFECVTEANQVPTLPGVDLARLCCSLLSKSTVQSYNC
;
A
#
# COMPACT_ATOMS: atom_id res chain seq x y z
N ARG A 1 -7.00 19.68 36.51
CA ARG A 1 -6.39 18.89 37.61
C ARG A 1 -4.88 19.00 37.40
N PHE A 2 -4.17 19.74 38.25
CA PHE A 2 -2.71 19.89 38.11
C PHE A 2 -2.08 18.52 38.33
N VAL A 3 -1.40 17.98 37.33
CA VAL A 3 -0.62 16.76 37.48
C VAL A 3 0.71 17.18 38.11
N ASN A 4 0.69 17.49 39.41
CA ASN A 4 1.87 17.31 40.28
C ASN A 4 1.97 15.81 40.60
N GLY A 5 1.91 14.97 39.56
CA GLY A 5 1.93 13.52 39.67
C GLY A 5 3.26 13.02 39.15
N ASP A 6 3.75 11.96 39.77
CA ASP A 6 4.94 11.17 39.44
C ASP A 6 4.74 10.46 38.07
N ASP A 7 4.53 11.24 37.02
CA ASP A 7 4.52 10.75 35.63
C ASP A 7 5.96 10.85 35.13
N ASP A 8 6.71 9.75 35.30
CA ASP A 8 8.11 9.57 34.90
C ASP A 8 8.38 9.88 33.43
N ARG A 9 7.33 10.00 32.60
CA ARG A 9 7.43 10.37 31.19
C ARG A 9 7.80 11.84 30.99
N PHE A 10 7.49 12.72 31.95
CA PHE A 10 7.86 14.12 31.88
C PHE A 10 9.26 14.33 32.46
N LYS A 11 10.15 14.92 31.66
CA LYS A 11 11.52 15.24 32.06
C LYS A 11 11.84 16.69 31.73
N TYR A 12 12.27 17.45 32.73
CA TYR A 12 12.81 18.78 32.48
C TYR A 12 14.20 18.65 31.85
N ILE A 13 14.37 19.25 30.67
CA ILE A 13 15.62 19.26 29.90
C ILE A 13 16.14 20.67 29.63
N GLY A 14 15.45 21.68 30.15
CA GLY A 14 15.84 23.09 30.02
C GLY A 14 16.98 23.49 30.95
N ASN A 15 17.39 24.75 30.81
CA ASN A 15 18.33 25.42 31.70
C ASN A 15 17.78 26.81 32.04
N PHE A 16 17.39 27.03 33.29
CA PHE A 16 16.85 28.31 33.73
C PHE A 16 17.84 29.48 33.59
N ASN A 17 19.15 29.22 33.68
CA ASN A 17 20.17 30.27 33.48
C ASN A 17 20.17 30.81 32.05
N ASP A 18 19.72 30.00 31.08
CA ASP A 18 19.63 30.36 29.67
C ASP A 18 18.21 30.81 29.28
N ASN A 19 17.33 31.07 30.27
CA ASN A 19 15.89 31.29 30.06
C ASN A 19 15.20 30.15 29.30
N ASN A 20 15.71 28.92 29.45
CA ASN A 20 15.20 27.74 28.76
C ASN A 20 14.30 26.91 29.70
N GLY A 21 13.00 26.93 29.44
CA GLY A 21 11.99 26.17 30.19
C GLY A 21 11.55 24.86 29.52
N THR A 22 12.35 24.26 28.63
CA THR A 22 11.93 23.09 27.84
C THR A 22 11.63 21.86 28.72
N LEU A 23 10.46 21.27 28.47
CA LEU A 23 10.00 20.02 29.05
C LEU A 23 9.89 18.96 27.94
N GLN A 24 10.40 17.76 28.20
CA GLN A 24 10.30 16.61 27.32
C GLN A 24 9.23 15.65 27.86
N LEU A 25 8.30 15.23 27.00
CA LEU A 25 7.36 14.15 27.28
C LEU A 25 7.75 12.92 26.45
N SER A 26 8.04 11.80 27.12
CA SER A 26 8.42 10.54 26.48
C SER A 26 7.24 9.58 26.41
N ASN A 27 7.30 8.58 25.52
CA ASN A 27 6.26 7.54 25.38
C ASN A 27 4.84 8.12 25.28
N VAL A 28 4.66 8.99 24.29
CA VAL A 28 3.42 9.73 24.06
C VAL A 28 2.36 8.79 23.49
N ALA A 29 1.15 8.85 24.04
CA ALA A 29 -0.01 8.10 23.59
C ALA A 29 -1.07 9.05 23.00
N LEU A 30 -2.00 8.51 22.19
CA LEU A 30 -3.10 9.30 21.59
C LEU A 30 -3.91 10.10 22.62
N LYS A 31 -4.01 9.60 23.85
CA LYS A 31 -4.73 10.25 24.96
C LYS A 31 -4.01 11.47 25.54
N ASP A 32 -2.72 11.64 25.26
CA ASP A 32 -1.95 12.80 25.69
C ASP A 32 -2.19 14.01 24.77
N GLU A 33 -2.84 13.84 23.61
CA GLU A 33 -3.21 14.97 22.76
C GLU A 33 -4.12 15.96 23.51
N GLY A 34 -3.76 17.24 23.46
CA GLY A 34 -4.50 18.26 24.21
C GLY A 34 -3.77 19.60 24.31
N SER A 35 -4.33 20.49 25.11
CA SER A 35 -3.72 21.79 25.40
C SER A 35 -2.99 21.76 26.73
N TYR A 36 -1.68 22.01 26.70
CA TYR A 36 -0.82 22.05 27.87
C TYR A 36 -0.53 23.49 28.26
N THR A 37 -0.73 23.84 29.53
CA THR A 37 -0.41 25.19 30.01
C THR A 37 0.96 25.21 30.68
N CYS A 38 1.89 25.95 30.10
CA CYS A 38 3.15 26.30 30.74
C CYS A 38 2.93 27.48 31.69
N ILE A 39 3.37 27.36 32.94
CA ILE A 39 3.22 28.38 33.98
C ILE A 39 4.59 28.75 34.52
N PHE A 40 5.00 30.00 34.33
CA PHE A 40 6.21 30.58 34.92
C PHE A 40 5.84 31.51 36.07
N THR A 41 6.45 31.32 37.23
CA THR A 41 6.20 32.14 38.41
C THR A 41 7.39 33.05 38.66
N PHE A 42 7.21 34.35 38.48
CA PHE A 42 8.23 35.36 38.75
C PHE A 42 7.88 36.10 40.04
N PHE A 43 8.78 36.11 41.02
CA PHE A 43 8.61 36.97 42.19
C PHE A 43 9.27 38.33 41.95
N PRO A 44 8.60 39.48 42.19
CA PRO A 44 7.23 39.65 42.71
C PRO A 44 6.14 39.78 41.62
N SER A 45 6.50 39.69 40.33
CA SER A 45 5.65 40.01 39.18
C SER A 45 4.46 39.07 38.94
N GLY A 46 4.37 37.95 39.66
CA GLY A 46 3.29 36.97 39.54
C GLY A 46 3.54 35.91 38.47
N ASN A 47 2.46 35.24 38.05
CA ASN A 47 2.53 34.08 37.18
C ASN A 47 2.23 34.46 35.73
N GLN A 48 3.13 34.11 34.82
CA GLN A 48 2.86 34.12 33.38
C GLN A 48 2.42 32.73 32.92
N LYS A 49 1.44 32.68 32.02
CA LYS A 49 0.89 31.43 31.48
C LYS A 49 0.90 31.46 29.97
N THR A 50 1.13 30.31 29.36
CA THR A 50 1.06 30.10 27.91
C THR A 50 0.48 28.73 27.63
N ASP A 51 -0.47 28.65 26.71
CA ASP A 51 -1.06 27.39 26.27
C ASP A 51 -0.33 26.87 25.02
N ILE A 52 -0.02 25.57 25.03
CA ILE A 52 0.76 24.87 24.02
C ILE A 52 -0.07 23.67 23.55
N PRO A 53 -0.56 23.67 22.31
CA PRO A 53 -1.28 22.51 21.77
C PRO A 53 -0.28 21.39 21.45
N LEU A 54 -0.44 20.23 22.09
CA LEU A 54 0.28 19.02 21.72
C LEU A 54 -0.52 18.30 20.62
N LYS A 55 0.03 18.25 19.41
CA LYS A 55 -0.51 17.50 18.27
C LYS A 55 0.30 16.23 18.05
N LEU A 56 -0.38 15.13 17.76
CA LEU A 56 0.26 13.83 17.53
C LEU A 56 0.18 13.42 16.07
N PHE A 57 1.30 12.86 15.60
CA PHE A 57 1.44 12.31 14.26
C PHE A 57 1.66 10.81 14.36
N VAL A 58 0.77 10.04 13.74
CA VAL A 58 0.84 8.59 13.66
C VAL A 58 1.01 8.19 12.20
N PRO A 59 2.15 7.60 11.82
CA PRO A 59 2.35 7.11 10.46
C PRO A 59 1.44 5.90 10.21
N PRO A 60 0.89 5.76 8.99
CA PRO A 60 0.02 4.63 8.66
C PRO A 60 0.76 3.30 8.58
N PHE A 61 0.05 2.21 8.85
CA PHE A 61 0.46 0.88 8.43
C PHE A 61 0.02 0.64 6.98
N THR A 62 0.99 0.39 6.11
CA THR A 62 0.77 0.32 4.66
C THR A 62 0.76 -1.13 4.16
N ASN A 63 -0.14 -1.46 3.24
CA ASN A 63 -0.21 -2.79 2.64
C ASN A 63 -0.82 -2.74 1.24
N ILE A 64 -0.35 -3.61 0.34
CA ILE A 64 -1.00 -3.87 -0.95
C ILE A 64 -1.48 -5.32 -0.98
N LYS A 65 -2.76 -5.49 -1.28
CA LYS A 65 -3.38 -6.81 -1.51
C LYS A 65 -3.64 -7.01 -3.00
N ASP A 66 -3.07 -8.08 -3.55
CA ASP A 66 -3.36 -8.58 -4.90
C ASP A 66 -4.67 -9.40 -4.92
N ASN A 67 -5.46 -9.24 -5.97
CA ASN A 67 -6.72 -9.95 -6.18
C ASN A 67 -6.67 -11.02 -7.29
N LEU A 68 -5.49 -11.26 -7.88
CA LEU A 68 -5.22 -12.35 -8.82
C LEU A 68 -6.26 -12.48 -9.96
N PRO A 69 -6.45 -11.41 -10.77
CA PRO A 69 -7.47 -11.38 -11.81
C PRO A 69 -7.19 -12.43 -12.91
N THR A 70 -8.25 -13.05 -13.42
CA THR A 70 -8.19 -13.92 -14.61
C THR A 70 -8.58 -13.14 -15.86
N LEU A 71 -8.02 -13.51 -17.02
CA LEU A 71 -8.34 -12.91 -18.31
C LEU A 71 -9.85 -12.87 -18.56
N GLY A 72 -10.35 -11.71 -19.01
CA GLY A 72 -11.78 -11.46 -19.16
C GLY A 72 -12.08 -10.11 -19.79
N THR A 73 -13.37 -9.87 -20.04
CA THR A 73 -13.86 -8.65 -20.72
C THR A 73 -14.50 -7.63 -19.76
N GLU A 74 -14.72 -8.02 -18.51
CA GLU A 74 -15.34 -7.17 -17.50
C GLU A 74 -14.29 -6.45 -16.65
N GLU A 75 -14.67 -5.31 -16.08
CA GLU A 75 -13.82 -4.57 -15.15
C GLU A 75 -13.77 -5.30 -13.80
N VAL A 76 -12.58 -5.61 -13.33
CA VAL A 76 -12.33 -6.32 -12.06
C VAL A 76 -11.34 -5.55 -11.19
N LEU A 77 -11.32 -5.90 -9.91
CA LEU A 77 -10.32 -5.40 -8.96
C LEU A 77 -8.97 -6.09 -9.20
N PHE A 78 -7.91 -5.31 -9.39
CA PHE A 78 -6.53 -5.80 -9.50
C PHE A 78 -5.81 -5.79 -8.16
N ALA A 79 -5.84 -4.65 -7.47
CA ALA A 79 -5.16 -4.50 -6.20
C ALA A 79 -5.85 -3.48 -5.31
N THR A 80 -5.66 -3.65 -4.01
CA THR A 80 -6.09 -2.70 -3.00
C THR A 80 -4.90 -2.26 -2.18
N CYS A 81 -4.64 -0.96 -2.17
CA CYS A 81 -3.63 -0.33 -1.33
C CYS A 81 -4.31 0.29 -0.11
N THR A 82 -3.80 -0.03 1.07
CA THR A 82 -4.38 0.38 2.35
C THR A 82 -3.33 1.12 3.16
N ALA A 83 -3.68 2.33 3.63
CA ALA A 83 -2.94 3.10 4.62
C ALA A 83 -3.79 3.18 5.89
N ALA A 84 -3.50 2.31 6.86
CA ALA A 84 -4.33 2.13 8.05
C ALA A 84 -3.82 2.94 9.26
N GLY A 85 -4.73 3.57 9.99
CA GLY A 85 -4.44 4.20 11.28
C GLY A 85 -3.60 5.48 11.22
N SER A 86 -3.66 6.23 10.11
CA SER A 86 -2.94 7.50 9.97
C SER A 86 -3.55 8.60 10.83
N LYS A 87 -2.69 9.45 11.41
CA LYS A 87 -3.09 10.74 12.01
C LYS A 87 -2.01 11.78 11.72
N PRO A 88 -2.29 12.89 11.02
CA PRO A 88 -3.56 13.19 10.33
C PRO A 88 -3.84 12.22 9.17
N PRO A 89 -5.03 12.30 8.53
CA PRO A 89 -5.39 11.44 7.40
C PRO A 89 -4.31 11.44 6.30
N ALA A 90 -3.92 10.24 5.85
CA ALA A 90 -3.02 10.08 4.71
C ALA A 90 -3.81 10.01 3.40
N GLU A 91 -3.22 10.56 2.35
CA GLU A 91 -3.69 10.42 0.98
C GLU A 91 -3.06 9.19 0.33
N VAL A 92 -3.86 8.46 -0.44
CA VAL A 92 -3.42 7.26 -1.18
C VAL A 92 -3.76 7.46 -2.65
N ARG A 93 -2.73 7.42 -3.51
CA ARG A 93 -2.87 7.57 -4.95
C ARG A 93 -2.15 6.47 -5.70
N TRP A 94 -2.64 6.10 -6.88
CA TRP A 94 -1.95 5.15 -7.76
C TRP A 94 -1.26 5.90 -8.90
N LEU A 95 0.03 5.61 -9.11
CA LEU A 95 0.77 5.97 -10.31
C LEU A 95 0.67 4.80 -11.29
N THR A 96 -0.15 4.99 -12.32
CA THR A 96 -0.49 3.96 -13.31
C THR A 96 0.38 4.01 -14.57
N GLY A 97 1.17 5.07 -14.75
CA GLY A 97 2.12 5.22 -15.85
C GLY A 97 1.44 5.09 -17.21
N ALA A 98 1.92 4.14 -18.04
CA ALA A 98 1.39 3.88 -19.38
C ALA A 98 -0.04 3.29 -19.39
N LEU A 99 -0.55 2.82 -18.25
CA LEU A 99 -1.89 2.27 -18.16
C LEU A 99 -2.98 3.33 -18.02
N GLY A 100 -2.65 4.57 -17.66
CA GLY A 100 -3.53 5.75 -17.65
C GLY A 100 -5.03 5.46 -17.68
N ASP A 101 -5.63 5.54 -18.87
CA ASP A 101 -7.08 5.41 -19.11
C ASP A 101 -7.62 3.96 -19.09
N LYS A 102 -6.75 2.95 -19.12
CA LYS A 102 -7.12 1.52 -19.07
C LYS A 102 -7.47 1.03 -17.67
N VAL A 103 -7.15 1.83 -16.65
CA VAL A 103 -7.37 1.50 -15.24
C VAL A 103 -8.10 2.63 -14.53
N LYS A 104 -8.93 2.28 -13.54
CA LYS A 104 -9.65 3.22 -12.70
C LYS A 104 -9.26 3.04 -11.26
N THR A 105 -9.32 4.12 -10.48
CA THR A 105 -8.96 4.10 -9.06
C THR A 105 -10.11 4.64 -8.24
N THR A 106 -10.45 3.95 -7.15
CA THR A 106 -11.46 4.41 -6.20
C THR A 106 -10.84 4.48 -4.83
N THR A 107 -10.91 5.65 -4.19
CA THR A 107 -10.37 5.87 -2.85
C THR A 107 -11.51 6.09 -1.86
N ASN A 108 -11.47 5.36 -0.75
CA ASN A 108 -12.39 5.49 0.38
C ASN A 108 -11.58 5.78 1.64
N SER A 109 -12.16 6.54 2.56
CA SER A 109 -11.52 6.90 3.83
C SER A 109 -12.49 6.65 4.97
N THR A 110 -12.03 5.96 6.01
CA THR A 110 -12.81 5.67 7.22
C THR A 110 -12.10 6.25 8.42
N GLN A 111 -12.80 7.16 9.11
CA GLN A 111 -12.35 7.73 10.38
C GLN A 111 -12.83 6.87 11.56
N TYR A 112 -11.99 6.72 12.57
CA TYR A 112 -12.27 5.98 13.79
C TYR A 112 -12.40 6.93 14.99
N ASP A 113 -13.01 6.43 16.08
CA ASP A 113 -13.24 7.20 17.32
C ASP A 113 -11.96 7.71 17.99
N ASN A 114 -10.82 7.07 17.72
CA ASN A 114 -9.50 7.47 18.21
C ASN A 114 -8.84 8.57 17.34
N ASP A 115 -9.61 9.21 16.46
CA ASP A 115 -9.17 10.23 15.50
C ASP A 115 -8.08 9.77 14.53
N THR A 116 -7.91 8.45 14.39
CA THR A 116 -7.11 7.86 13.31
C THR A 116 -7.99 7.62 12.10
N THR A 117 -7.36 7.65 10.93
CA THR A 117 -8.04 7.48 9.64
C THR A 117 -7.37 6.37 8.85
N THR A 118 -8.17 5.48 8.28
CA THR A 118 -7.71 4.47 7.32
C THR A 118 -8.18 4.86 5.93
N THR A 119 -7.23 5.06 5.02
CA THR A 119 -7.50 5.36 3.62
C THR A 119 -7.19 4.12 2.77
N VAL A 120 -8.15 3.71 1.95
CA VAL A 120 -8.07 2.53 1.09
C VAL A 120 -8.30 2.95 -0.35
N SER A 121 -7.34 2.67 -1.23
CA SER A 121 -7.45 2.92 -2.66
C SER A 121 -7.41 1.62 -3.46
N SER A 122 -8.47 1.37 -4.22
CA SER A 122 -8.65 0.18 -5.04
C SER A 122 -8.40 0.49 -6.52
N LEU A 123 -7.62 -0.36 -7.19
CA LEU A 123 -7.28 -0.28 -8.60
C LEU A 123 -8.12 -1.28 -9.39
N PHE A 124 -8.89 -0.78 -10.35
CA PHE A 124 -9.78 -1.54 -11.22
C PHE A 124 -9.33 -1.46 -12.67
N GLY A 125 -9.65 -2.48 -13.46
CA GLY A 125 -9.45 -2.46 -14.91
C GLY A 125 -9.92 -3.75 -15.56
N VAL A 126 -9.90 -3.79 -16.89
CA VAL A 126 -10.26 -5.00 -17.65
C VAL A 126 -9.02 -5.89 -17.75
N PRO A 127 -9.06 -7.16 -17.30
CA PRO A 127 -7.92 -8.06 -17.31
C PRO A 127 -7.61 -8.54 -18.73
N THR A 128 -6.75 -7.81 -19.42
CA THR A 128 -6.27 -8.15 -20.76
C THR A 128 -4.81 -8.59 -20.77
N ARG A 129 -4.37 -9.23 -21.86
CA ARG A 129 -2.98 -9.67 -21.99
C ARG A 129 -2.01 -8.49 -22.07
N GLU A 130 -2.45 -7.36 -22.64
CA GLU A 130 -1.60 -6.19 -22.82
C GLU A 130 -1.25 -5.51 -21.49
N ILE A 131 -2.11 -5.61 -20.47
CA ILE A 131 -1.84 -5.01 -19.15
C ILE A 131 -1.04 -5.94 -18.23
N ASN A 132 -0.95 -7.23 -18.57
CA ASN A 132 -0.19 -8.20 -17.79
C ASN A 132 1.30 -7.80 -17.74
N GLY A 133 1.93 -7.91 -16.57
CA GLY A 133 3.33 -7.55 -16.36
C GLY A 133 3.60 -6.04 -16.29
N HIS A 134 2.58 -5.18 -16.41
CA HIS A 134 2.76 -3.74 -16.21
C HIS A 134 2.93 -3.42 -14.73
N GLN A 135 3.90 -2.55 -14.43
CA GLN A 135 4.17 -2.07 -13.09
C GLN A 135 3.42 -0.76 -12.82
N VAL A 136 2.73 -0.73 -11.68
CA VAL A 136 2.09 0.45 -11.09
C VAL A 136 2.65 0.69 -9.69
N GLN A 137 2.43 1.87 -9.14
CA GLN A 137 2.93 2.20 -7.80
C GLN A 137 1.83 2.83 -6.97
N CYS A 138 1.60 2.32 -5.76
CA CYS A 138 0.78 3.02 -4.78
C CYS A 138 1.67 4.02 -4.04
N VAL A 139 1.29 5.29 -4.05
CA VAL A 139 1.98 6.37 -3.35
C VAL A 139 1.11 6.86 -2.21
N ILE A 140 1.69 6.89 -1.02
CA ILE A 140 1.03 7.28 0.22
C ILE A 140 1.73 8.54 0.75
N SER A 141 0.96 9.60 0.97
CA SER A 141 1.48 10.91 1.39
C SER A 141 0.68 11.47 2.56
N GLY A 142 1.33 12.20 3.46
CA GLY A 142 0.67 12.88 4.58
C GLY A 142 1.66 13.52 5.54
N ASP A 143 1.17 14.37 6.44
CA ASP A 143 2.03 15.13 7.37
C ASP A 143 2.73 14.26 8.41
N SER A 144 2.22 13.05 8.67
CA SER A 144 2.84 12.07 9.57
C SER A 144 4.04 11.36 8.95
N LEU A 145 4.25 11.53 7.64
CA LEU A 145 5.34 10.94 6.87
C LEU A 145 6.37 12.01 6.52
N SER A 146 7.64 11.74 6.80
CA SER A 146 8.74 12.64 6.41
C SER A 146 8.97 12.68 4.90
N LYS A 147 8.57 11.61 4.20
CA LYS A 147 8.62 11.45 2.74
C LYS A 147 7.47 10.56 2.31
N GLU A 148 6.95 10.78 1.11
CA GLU A 148 5.97 9.88 0.51
C GLU A 148 6.49 8.44 0.45
N GLU A 149 5.64 7.50 0.87
CA GLU A 149 5.92 6.07 0.81
C GLU A 149 5.41 5.51 -0.51
N THR A 150 6.20 4.68 -1.18
CA THR A 150 5.87 4.14 -2.49
C THR A 150 5.98 2.63 -2.49
N LEU A 151 4.85 1.98 -2.79
CA LEU A 151 4.74 0.53 -2.84
C LEU A 151 4.57 0.08 -4.30
N PRO A 152 5.56 -0.60 -4.89
CA PRO A 152 5.46 -1.09 -6.26
C PRO A 152 4.53 -2.30 -6.33
N PHE A 153 3.73 -2.37 -7.38
CA PHE A 153 2.85 -3.50 -7.66
C PHE A 153 2.92 -3.85 -9.15
N THR A 154 3.07 -5.14 -9.47
CA THR A 154 3.07 -5.61 -10.86
C THR A 154 1.78 -6.36 -11.10
N ILE A 155 1.00 -5.93 -12.09
CA ILE A 155 -0.28 -6.54 -12.42
C ILE A 155 -0.02 -7.93 -13.02
N GLN A 156 -0.59 -8.97 -12.42
CA GLN A 156 -0.54 -10.34 -12.92
C GLN A 156 -1.95 -10.76 -13.36
N VAL A 157 -2.12 -10.96 -14.67
CA VAL A 157 -3.37 -11.48 -15.24
C VAL A 157 -3.17 -12.95 -15.57
N TYR A 158 -3.98 -13.81 -14.98
CA TYR A 158 -3.86 -15.26 -15.14
C TYR A 158 -4.76 -15.77 -16.27
N PHE A 159 -4.21 -16.66 -17.09
CA PHE A 159 -4.90 -17.27 -18.23
C PHE A 159 -4.30 -18.62 -18.61
N SER A 160 -5.18 -19.50 -19.09
CA SER A 160 -4.82 -20.78 -19.69
C SER A 160 -4.27 -20.60 -21.11
N PRO A 161 -3.39 -21.49 -21.59
CA PRO A 161 -2.91 -21.48 -22.95
C PRO A 161 -4.06 -21.70 -23.92
N THR A 162 -4.36 -20.70 -24.76
CA THR A 162 -5.49 -20.78 -25.71
C THR A 162 -5.01 -21.17 -27.12
N GLU A 163 -3.83 -20.68 -27.51
CA GLU A 163 -3.24 -20.98 -28.81
C GLU A 163 -1.88 -21.65 -28.59
N VAL A 164 -1.62 -22.68 -29.39
CA VAL A 164 -0.38 -23.43 -29.35
C VAL A 164 0.21 -23.44 -30.75
N ASN A 165 1.42 -22.91 -30.89
CA ASN A 165 2.14 -22.86 -32.14
C ASN A 165 3.29 -23.88 -32.13
N ILE A 166 3.42 -24.64 -33.22
CA ILE A 166 4.45 -25.68 -33.36
C ILE A 166 5.45 -25.19 -34.41
N ARG A 167 6.68 -24.93 -33.99
CA ARG A 167 7.79 -24.56 -34.86
C ARG A 167 8.70 -25.76 -35.09
N VAL A 168 9.01 -26.04 -36.36
CA VAL A 168 9.95 -27.09 -36.74
C VAL A 168 11.37 -26.58 -36.49
N ILE A 169 12.16 -27.30 -35.68
CA ILE A 169 13.57 -26.99 -35.44
C ILE A 169 14.45 -27.78 -36.41
N THR A 170 14.16 -29.07 -36.61
CA THR A 170 14.87 -29.97 -37.54
C THR A 170 13.87 -30.94 -38.18
N GLU A 171 14.29 -31.72 -39.18
CA GLU A 171 13.42 -32.71 -39.88
C GLU A 171 12.64 -33.63 -38.90
N ASP A 172 13.22 -33.96 -37.74
CA ASP A 172 12.59 -34.79 -36.69
C ASP A 172 12.35 -34.06 -35.34
N SER A 173 12.45 -32.73 -35.27
CA SER A 173 12.29 -31.98 -34.01
C SER A 173 11.30 -30.83 -34.15
N PHE A 174 10.33 -30.81 -33.24
CA PHE A 174 9.31 -29.78 -33.13
C PHE A 174 9.43 -29.11 -31.76
N GLU A 175 9.30 -27.79 -31.75
CA GLU A 175 9.15 -27.01 -30.54
C GLU A 175 7.76 -26.41 -30.48
N CYS A 176 7.15 -26.58 -29.32
CA CYS A 176 5.80 -26.14 -29.04
C CYS A 176 5.85 -24.88 -28.18
N VAL A 177 5.18 -23.84 -28.64
CA VAL A 177 5.18 -22.50 -28.05
C VAL A 177 3.75 -22.15 -27.71
N THR A 178 3.50 -21.82 -26.46
CA THR A 178 2.19 -21.34 -26.02
C THR A 178 2.39 -20.32 -24.90
N GLU A 179 1.51 -19.34 -24.85
CA GLU A 179 1.50 -18.32 -23.81
C GLU A 179 0.48 -18.69 -22.74
N ALA A 180 0.93 -18.85 -21.50
CA ALA A 180 0.08 -19.09 -20.34
C ALA A 180 0.62 -18.34 -19.13
N ASN A 181 -0.27 -17.90 -18.25
CA ASN A 181 0.09 -17.37 -16.93
C ASN A 181 -0.76 -18.05 -15.86
N GLN A 182 -0.14 -18.90 -15.04
CA GLN A 182 -0.86 -19.75 -14.10
C GLN A 182 -0.89 -19.14 -12.70
N VAL A 183 -2.00 -19.38 -12.00
CA VAL A 183 -2.15 -18.95 -10.60
C VAL A 183 -1.14 -19.71 -9.72
N PRO A 184 -0.42 -19.05 -8.81
CA PRO A 184 0.61 -19.69 -7.97
C PRO A 184 0.12 -20.86 -7.11
N THR A 185 -1.20 -20.98 -6.87
CA THR A 185 -1.82 -22.05 -6.07
C THR A 185 -1.92 -23.40 -6.77
N LEU A 186 -1.50 -23.52 -8.04
CA LEU A 186 -1.43 -24.79 -8.78
C LEU A 186 0.02 -25.26 -9.03
N PRO A 187 0.89 -25.40 -8.01
CA PRO A 187 2.25 -25.88 -8.20
C PRO A 187 2.22 -27.39 -8.53
N GLY A 188 2.34 -27.73 -9.81
CA GLY A 188 2.46 -29.12 -10.26
C GLY A 188 1.74 -29.45 -11.58
N VAL A 189 0.84 -28.56 -12.04
CA VAL A 189 0.16 -28.73 -13.33
C VAL A 189 0.60 -27.63 -14.26
N ASP A 190 1.65 -27.86 -15.05
CA ASP A 190 2.05 -26.96 -16.13
C ASP A 190 1.13 -27.23 -17.34
N LEU A 191 0.05 -26.46 -17.44
CA LEU A 191 -0.97 -26.60 -18.50
C LEU A 191 -0.37 -26.36 -19.89
N ALA A 192 0.64 -25.48 -19.99
CA ALA A 192 1.35 -25.24 -21.25
C ALA A 192 2.12 -26.50 -21.68
N ARG A 193 2.87 -27.14 -20.78
CA ARG A 193 3.51 -28.44 -21.05
C ARG A 193 2.51 -29.54 -21.35
N LEU A 194 1.40 -29.62 -20.60
CA LEU A 194 0.37 -30.62 -20.84
C LEU A 194 -0.22 -30.47 -22.26
N CYS A 195 -0.60 -29.26 -22.65
CA CYS A 195 -1.10 -28.94 -23.98
C CYS A 195 -0.10 -29.31 -25.08
N CYS A 196 1.16 -28.88 -24.93
CA CYS A 196 2.22 -29.24 -25.87
C CYS A 196 2.47 -30.75 -25.98
N SER A 197 2.38 -31.48 -24.87
CA SER A 197 2.58 -32.94 -24.86
C SER A 197 1.46 -33.70 -25.57
N LEU A 198 0.21 -33.24 -25.45
CA LEU A 198 -0.94 -33.81 -26.15
C LEU A 198 -0.85 -33.59 -27.66
N LEU A 199 -0.31 -32.43 -28.07
CA LEU A 199 -0.18 -32.06 -29.48
C LEU A 199 0.93 -32.80 -30.21
N SER A 200 2.08 -33.03 -29.55
CA SER A 200 3.19 -33.82 -30.12
C SER A 200 2.81 -35.28 -30.48
N LYS A 201 1.69 -35.78 -29.94
CA LYS A 201 1.16 -37.12 -30.22
C LYS A 201 0.09 -37.14 -31.32
N SER A 202 -0.28 -35.99 -31.89
CA SER A 202 -1.32 -35.87 -32.91
C SER A 202 -0.76 -35.39 -34.26
N THR A 203 -1.24 -35.97 -35.36
CA THR A 203 -0.85 -35.64 -36.74
C THR A 203 -1.53 -34.38 -37.30
N VAL A 204 -2.20 -33.59 -36.45
CA VAL A 204 -3.07 -32.47 -36.87
C VAL A 204 -2.45 -31.12 -36.50
N GLN A 205 -2.45 -30.19 -37.46
CA GLN A 205 -1.72 -28.91 -37.43
C GLN A 205 -2.34 -27.79 -36.56
N SER A 206 -3.53 -27.96 -35.98
CA SER A 206 -4.07 -27.01 -34.99
C SER A 206 -5.11 -27.64 -34.05
N TYR A 207 -5.06 -27.27 -32.78
CA TYR A 207 -6.12 -27.54 -31.79
C TYR A 207 -6.24 -26.32 -30.85
N ASN A 208 -7.44 -26.11 -30.32
CA ASN A 208 -7.64 -25.28 -29.14
C ASN A 208 -7.38 -26.14 -27.89
N CYS A 209 -6.54 -25.61 -27.01
CA CYS A 209 -6.61 -25.88 -25.58
C CYS A 209 -7.59 -24.87 -24.93
#